data_AF-A0A2G4HXY7-F1
#
_entry.id   AF-A0A2G4HXY7-F1
#
_cell.length_a   1.000
_cell.length_b   1.000
_cell.length_c   1.000
_cell.angle_alpha   90.00
_cell.angle_beta   90.00
_cell.angle_gamma   90.00
#
_symmetry.space_group_name_H-M   'P 1'
#
loop_
_entity.id
_entity.type
_entity.pdbx_description
1 polymer ?
#
loop_
_entity_poly.entity_id
_entity_poly.type
_entity_poly.pdbx_seq_one_letter_code
_entity_poly.pdbx_strand_id
1 'polypeptide(L)'
;MAATTQGVILVGHGGLPKGCPSELVAKLKRLEGQRRAAKMPASAEEIELDTKIRQMPRTPETDPYQAGFESVAAHLKANLGDVLFAVAYNEFCAPTLEASVEELVQKGATHITVATTMLTPGGSHSEVEIPELLDQLRPQYPGVKLRYAWPFDLNLVASTLAEQVKRFS
;
A
#
# COMPACT_ATOMS: atom_id res chain seq x y z
N MET A 1 -14.08 7.91 -28.13
CA MET A 1 -13.82 7.42 -26.76
C MET A 1 -12.42 7.89 -26.40
N ALA A 2 -12.24 8.58 -25.27
CA ALA A 2 -10.89 8.93 -24.82
C ALA A 2 -10.10 7.63 -24.60
N ALA A 3 -8.82 7.62 -24.98
CA ALA A 3 -7.96 6.46 -24.77
C ALA A 3 -7.88 6.15 -23.27
N THR A 4 -8.02 4.87 -22.93
CA THR A 4 -7.89 4.41 -21.54
C THR A 4 -6.41 4.28 -21.20
N THR A 5 -5.96 4.99 -20.17
CA THR A 5 -4.60 4.84 -19.62
C THR A 5 -4.71 4.05 -18.32
N GLN A 6 -4.13 2.86 -18.31
CA GLN A 6 -4.18 1.93 -17.17
C GLN A 6 -3.08 2.26 -16.17
N GLY A 7 -3.47 2.30 -14.90
CA GLY A 7 -2.61 2.41 -13.73
C GLY A 7 -2.78 1.20 -12.82
N VAL A 8 -1.69 0.75 -12.22
CA VAL A 8 -1.70 -0.30 -11.18
C VAL A 8 -0.93 0.20 -9.97
N ILE A 9 -1.53 0.03 -8.79
CA ILE A 9 -0.87 0.30 -7.51
C ILE A 9 -0.79 -1.02 -6.74
N LEU A 10 0.42 -1.47 -6.41
CA LEU A 10 0.61 -2.57 -5.49
C LEU A 10 0.76 -2.02 -4.07
N VAL A 11 -0.09 -2.48 -3.16
CA VAL A 11 -0.11 -2.07 -1.76
C VAL A 11 0.48 -3.16 -0.88
N GLY A 12 1.34 -2.79 0.07
CA GLY A 12 1.91 -3.69 1.05
C GLY A 12 1.96 -3.09 2.46
N HIS A 13 2.34 -3.93 3.42
CA HIS A 13 2.75 -3.45 4.73
C HIS A 13 4.03 -2.64 4.62
N GLY A 14 4.22 -1.66 5.51
CA GLY A 14 5.51 -1.01 5.65
C GLY A 14 6.23 -1.46 6.91
N GLY A 15 7.55 -1.61 6.79
CA GLY A 15 8.43 -1.90 7.92
C GLY A 15 8.91 -0.62 8.60
N LEU A 16 9.27 -0.76 9.88
CA LEU A 16 10.13 0.23 10.53
C LEU A 16 11.57 -0.05 10.12
N PRO A 17 12.30 0.92 9.54
CA PRO A 17 13.70 0.69 9.21
C PRO A 17 14.54 0.54 10.47
N LYS A 18 15.61 -0.26 10.38
CA LYS A 18 16.62 -0.40 11.42
C LYS A 18 17.20 0.97 11.78
N GLY A 19 17.22 1.28 13.08
CA GLY A 19 17.64 2.58 13.58
C GLY A 19 16.50 3.59 13.73
N CYS A 20 15.25 3.23 13.39
CA CYS A 20 14.09 4.02 13.76
C CYS A 20 14.01 4.17 15.30
N PRO A 21 14.02 5.41 15.83
CA PRO A 21 13.96 5.61 17.28
C PRO A 21 12.64 5.11 17.86
N SER A 22 12.73 4.24 18.86
CA SER A 22 11.55 3.56 19.44
C SER A 22 10.60 4.54 20.14
N GLU A 23 11.10 5.67 20.65
CA GLU A 23 10.31 6.72 21.25
C GLU A 23 9.40 7.42 20.24
N LEU A 24 9.82 7.56 18.98
CA LEU A 24 8.98 8.13 17.92
C LEU A 24 7.83 7.18 17.61
N VAL A 25 8.12 5.89 17.48
CA VAL A 25 7.11 4.85 17.22
C VAL A 25 6.12 4.75 18.38
N ALA A 26 6.60 4.73 19.62
CA ALA A 26 5.76 4.68 20.81
C ALA A 26 4.85 5.92 20.91
N LYS A 27 5.38 7.10 20.60
CA LYS A 27 4.60 8.34 20.56
C LYS A 27 3.53 8.29 19.46
N LEU A 28 3.88 7.81 18.26
CA LEU A 28 2.93 7.67 17.16
C LEU A 28 1.78 6.73 17.55
N LYS A 29 2.10 5.54 18.07
CA LYS A 29 1.09 4.55 18.50
C LYS A 29 0.18 5.07 19.60
N ARG A 30 0.71 5.89 20.52
CA ARG A 30 -0.10 6.55 21.55
C ARG A 30 -1.09 7.54 20.92
N LEU A 31 -0.64 8.37 19.98
CA LEU A 31 -1.50 9.34 19.29
C LEU A 31 -2.59 8.63 18.46
N GLU A 32 -2.23 7.61 17.68
CA GLU A 32 -3.19 6.78 16.94
C GLU A 32 -4.23 6.14 17.87
N GLY A 33 -3.79 5.61 19.01
CA GLY A 33 -4.67 5.01 20.01
C GLY A 33 -5.66 6.02 20.61
N GLN A 34 -5.18 7.21 20.98
CA GLN A 34 -6.01 8.30 21.48
C GLN A 34 -7.03 8.75 20.43
N ARG A 35 -6.60 8.92 19.18
CA ARG A 35 -7.47 9.28 18.07
C ARG A 35 -8.57 8.26 17.85
N ARG A 36 -8.22 6.97 17.75
CA ARG A 36 -9.17 5.87 17.53
C ARG A 36 -10.19 5.79 18.66
N ALA A 37 -9.75 5.93 19.92
CA ALA A 37 -10.63 5.96 21.07
C ALA A 37 -11.60 7.16 21.05
N ALA A 38 -11.14 8.33 20.61
CA ALA A 38 -11.93 9.55 20.52
C ALA A 38 -12.76 9.68 19.23
N LYS A 39 -12.56 8.80 18.22
CA LYS A 39 -13.16 8.90 16.88
C LYS A 39 -12.94 10.26 16.21
N MET A 40 -11.75 10.83 16.43
CA MET A 40 -11.35 12.13 15.87
C MET A 40 -10.49 11.96 14.61
N PRO A 41 -10.32 13.02 13.79
CA PRO A 41 -9.29 13.02 12.74
C PRO A 41 -7.88 13.05 13.35
N ALA A 42 -6.87 12.72 12.52
CA ALA A 42 -5.46 12.81 12.90
C ALA A 42 -5.07 14.24 13.26
N SER A 43 -4.36 14.38 14.37
CA SER A 43 -3.80 15.67 14.78
C SER A 43 -2.62 16.05 13.88
N ALA A 44 -2.30 17.33 13.79
CA ALA A 44 -1.13 17.79 13.03
C ALA A 44 0.18 17.13 13.53
N GLU A 45 0.30 16.95 14.85
CA GLU A 45 1.45 16.26 15.46
C GLU A 45 1.53 14.78 15.06
N GLU A 46 0.39 14.09 14.99
CA GLU A 46 0.32 12.69 14.52
C GLU A 46 0.76 12.59 13.04
N ILE A 47 0.22 13.47 12.19
CA ILE A 47 0.55 13.50 10.76
C ILE A 47 2.03 13.80 10.53
N GLU A 48 2.59 14.78 11.24
CA GLU A 48 4.01 15.13 11.13
C GLU A 48 4.91 13.97 11.57
N LEU A 49 4.55 13.30 12.67
CA LEU A 49 5.32 12.17 13.20
C LEU A 49 5.25 10.95 12.29
N ASP A 50 4.07 10.61 11.77
CA ASP A 50 3.89 9.54 10.79
C ASP A 50 4.70 9.83 9.53
N THR A 51 4.60 11.05 8.99
CA THR A 51 5.36 11.50 7.82
C THR A 51 6.86 11.34 8.05
N LYS A 52 7.36 11.75 9.23
CA LYS A 52 8.77 11.63 9.60
C LYS A 52 9.25 10.17 9.60
N ILE A 53 8.46 9.25 10.15
CA ILE A 53 8.80 7.81 10.17
C ILE A 53 8.78 7.25 8.75
N ARG A 54 7.74 7.57 7.96
CA ARG A 54 7.61 7.15 6.56
C ARG A 54 8.76 7.63 5.68
N GLN A 55 9.32 8.81 5.93
CA GLN A 55 10.41 9.39 5.14
C GLN A 55 11.82 9.02 5.60
N MET A 56 11.97 8.19 6.65
CA MET A 56 13.30 7.78 7.10
C MET A 56 14.12 7.12 5.96
N PRO A 57 15.44 7.34 5.88
CA PRO A 57 16.27 6.68 4.87
C PRO A 57 16.20 5.15 5.00
N ARG A 58 16.14 4.47 3.86
CA ARG A 58 16.07 3.01 3.76
C ARG A 58 17.08 2.49 2.75
N THR A 59 17.70 1.37 3.10
CA THR A 59 18.49 0.51 2.22
C THR A 59 18.03 -0.94 2.42
N PRO A 60 18.39 -1.88 1.53
CA PRO A 60 18.10 -3.30 1.74
C PRO A 60 18.61 -3.85 3.08
N GLU A 61 19.67 -3.27 3.65
CA GLU A 61 20.21 -3.65 4.96
C GLU A 61 19.40 -3.09 6.13
N THR A 62 18.85 -1.88 5.99
CA THR A 62 18.05 -1.26 7.06
C THR A 62 16.58 -1.62 6.99
N ASP A 63 16.05 -1.90 5.80
CA ASP A 63 14.66 -2.31 5.57
C ASP A 63 14.57 -3.41 4.50
N PRO A 64 14.96 -4.66 4.84
CA PRO A 64 14.91 -5.77 3.90
C PRO A 64 13.47 -6.14 3.50
N TYR A 65 12.47 -5.77 4.33
CA TYR A 65 11.07 -6.01 4.02
C TYR A 65 10.61 -5.12 2.86
N GLN A 66 10.89 -3.82 2.92
CA GLN A 66 10.64 -2.91 1.81
C GLN A 66 11.34 -3.39 0.53
N ALA A 67 12.63 -3.76 0.61
CA ALA A 67 13.38 -4.25 -0.55
C ALA A 67 12.77 -5.52 -1.15
N GLY A 68 12.32 -6.46 -0.32
CA GLY A 68 11.62 -7.67 -0.77
C GLY A 68 10.29 -7.36 -1.45
N PHE A 69 9.50 -6.45 -0.88
CA PHE A 69 8.25 -5.99 -1.47
C PHE A 69 8.47 -5.27 -2.81
N GLU A 70 9.46 -4.38 -2.91
CA GLU A 70 9.80 -3.71 -4.17
C GLU A 70 10.28 -4.69 -5.25
N SER A 71 10.98 -5.77 -4.85
CA SER A 71 11.33 -6.86 -5.77
C SER A 71 10.06 -7.54 -6.33
N VAL A 72 9.09 -7.88 -5.48
CA VAL A 72 7.79 -8.42 -5.94
C VAL A 72 7.08 -7.42 -6.87
N ALA A 73 7.09 -6.14 -6.52
CA ALA A 73 6.50 -5.07 -7.33
C ALA A 73 7.14 -4.97 -8.72
N ALA A 74 8.48 -5.09 -8.81
CA ALA A 74 9.21 -5.08 -10.07
C ALA A 74 8.83 -6.28 -10.96
N HIS A 75 8.73 -7.48 -10.39
CA HIS A 75 8.29 -8.68 -11.11
C HIS A 75 6.83 -8.55 -11.56
N LEU A 76 5.95 -8.02 -10.71
CA LEU A 76 4.55 -7.80 -11.06
C LEU A 76 4.43 -6.79 -12.22
N LYS A 77 5.13 -5.66 -12.14
CA LYS A 77 5.16 -4.65 -13.21
C LYS A 77 5.61 -5.26 -14.54
N ALA A 78 6.68 -6.05 -14.53
CA ALA A 78 7.18 -6.73 -15.74
C ALA A 78 6.12 -7.67 -16.35
N ASN A 79 5.31 -8.34 -15.53
CA ASN A 79 4.27 -9.26 -15.99
C ASN A 79 2.99 -8.57 -16.51
N LEU A 80 2.79 -7.29 -16.20
CA LEU A 80 1.58 -6.54 -16.58
C LEU A 80 1.73 -5.77 -17.91
N GLY A 81 2.92 -5.70 -18.48
CA GLY A 81 3.19 -5.00 -19.74
C GLY A 81 3.17 -3.48 -19.58
N ASP A 82 2.63 -2.77 -20.59
CA ASP A 82 2.63 -1.30 -20.63
C ASP A 82 1.49 -0.70 -19.80
N VAL A 83 1.74 -0.56 -18.49
CA VAL A 83 0.87 0.11 -17.53
C VAL A 83 1.65 1.15 -16.73
N LEU A 84 0.98 2.23 -16.34
CA LEU A 84 1.51 3.09 -15.29
C LEU A 84 1.51 2.28 -13.98
N PHE A 85 2.61 2.31 -13.23
CA PHE A 85 2.78 1.45 -12.07
C PHE A 85 3.37 2.24 -10.91
N ALA A 86 2.76 2.10 -9.73
CA ALA A 86 3.26 2.64 -8.48
C ALA A 86 3.15 1.58 -7.37
N VAL A 87 3.85 1.83 -6.26
CA VAL A 87 3.74 1.05 -5.03
C VAL A 87 3.18 1.93 -3.93
N ALA A 88 2.55 1.36 -2.91
CA ALA A 88 2.09 2.10 -1.73
C ALA A 88 2.22 1.25 -0.47
N TYR A 89 2.33 1.91 0.68
CA TYR A 89 2.48 1.26 1.99
C TYR A 89 1.42 1.74 2.99
N ASN A 90 0.83 0.78 3.71
CA ASN A 90 -0.23 1.05 4.68
C ASN A 90 0.26 1.85 5.90
N GLU A 91 1.44 1.51 6.41
CA GLU A 91 2.02 2.10 7.61
C GLU A 91 3.52 2.31 7.44
N PHE A 92 4.11 3.22 8.22
CA PHE A 92 5.55 3.36 8.47
C PHE A 92 6.50 3.57 7.29
N CYS A 93 6.06 3.40 6.04
CA CYS A 93 6.84 3.56 4.83
C CYS A 93 6.11 4.48 3.85
N ALA A 94 6.87 5.06 2.92
CA ALA A 94 6.38 5.92 1.85
C ALA A 94 6.64 5.26 0.49
N PRO A 95 5.81 5.51 -0.53
CA PRO A 95 4.67 6.44 -0.54
C PRO A 95 3.38 5.84 0.06
N THR A 96 2.40 6.70 0.37
CA THR A 96 1.05 6.27 0.78
C THR A 96 0.18 5.96 -0.44
N LEU A 97 -1.02 5.38 -0.22
CA LEU A 97 -1.96 5.09 -1.30
C LEU A 97 -2.43 6.38 -1.99
N GLU A 98 -2.71 7.43 -1.23
CA GLU A 98 -3.13 8.73 -1.71
C GLU A 98 -2.06 9.37 -2.62
N ALA A 99 -0.80 9.37 -2.16
CA ALA A 99 0.33 9.88 -2.94
C ALA A 99 0.54 9.10 -4.24
N SER A 100 0.34 7.77 -4.19
CA SER A 100 0.49 6.90 -5.36
C SER A 100 -0.65 7.08 -6.37
N VAL A 101 -1.88 7.29 -5.88
CA VAL A 101 -3.01 7.64 -6.75
C VAL A 101 -2.76 8.99 -7.41
N GLU A 102 -2.34 10.00 -6.65
CA GLU A 102 -2.00 11.32 -7.18
C GLU A 102 -0.92 11.23 -8.27
N GLU A 103 0.17 10.49 -8.02
CA GLU A 103 1.25 10.27 -8.98
C GLU A 103 0.73 9.68 -10.30
N LEU A 104 -0.10 8.63 -10.23
CA LEU A 104 -0.63 7.99 -11.44
C LEU A 104 -1.63 8.89 -12.18
N VAL A 105 -2.44 9.66 -11.46
CA VAL A 105 -3.35 10.66 -12.05
C VAL A 105 -2.56 11.74 -12.79
N GLN A 106 -1.49 12.27 -12.18
CA GLN A 106 -0.61 13.25 -12.83
C GLN A 106 0.07 12.70 -14.09
N LYS A 107 0.34 11.39 -14.13
CA LYS A 107 0.85 10.67 -15.31
C LYS A 107 -0.23 10.36 -16.35
N GLY A 108 -1.49 10.75 -16.11
CA GLY A 108 -2.58 10.60 -17.05
C GLY A 108 -3.37 9.30 -16.94
N ALA A 109 -3.24 8.53 -15.84
CA ALA A 109 -4.06 7.36 -15.59
C ALA A 109 -5.55 7.75 -15.54
N THR A 110 -6.40 7.02 -16.28
CA THR A 110 -7.86 7.19 -16.21
C THR A 110 -8.55 6.00 -15.54
N HIS A 111 -7.84 4.89 -15.38
CA HIS A 111 -8.29 3.69 -14.68
C HIS A 111 -7.14 3.18 -13.81
N ILE A 112 -7.31 3.18 -12.49
CA ILE A 112 -6.31 2.69 -11.54
C ILE A 112 -6.86 1.46 -10.84
N THR A 113 -6.15 0.35 -10.94
CA THR A 113 -6.43 -0.88 -10.18
C THR A 113 -5.45 -0.99 -9.02
N VAL A 114 -5.99 -1.06 -7.81
CA VAL A 114 -5.24 -1.25 -6.58
C VAL A 114 -5.27 -2.74 -6.24
N ALA A 115 -4.11 -3.34 -6.02
CA ALA A 115 -3.94 -4.71 -5.56
C ALA A 115 -3.12 -4.72 -4.27
N THR A 116 -3.15 -5.82 -3.52
CA THR A 116 -2.43 -5.93 -2.24
C THR A 116 -1.65 -7.24 -2.13
N THR A 117 -0.54 -7.23 -1.39
CA THR A 117 0.19 -8.46 -1.02
C THR A 117 -0.45 -9.22 0.14
N MET A 118 -1.52 -8.70 0.74
CA MET A 118 -2.25 -9.33 1.85
C MET A 118 -3.25 -10.35 1.30
N LEU A 119 -2.82 -11.57 0.99
CA LEU A 119 -3.58 -12.52 0.17
C LEU A 119 -4.80 -13.18 0.84
N THR A 120 -4.91 -13.10 2.18
CA THR A 120 -5.93 -13.82 2.95
C THR A 120 -6.94 -12.86 3.60
N PRO A 121 -8.23 -13.23 3.65
CA PRO A 121 -9.24 -12.52 4.45
C PRO A 121 -8.91 -12.48 5.95
N GLY A 122 -9.51 -11.54 6.67
CA GLY A 122 -9.41 -11.34 8.12
C GLY A 122 -8.46 -10.22 8.55
N GLY A 123 -7.81 -9.52 7.62
CA GLY A 123 -6.91 -8.39 7.91
C GLY A 123 -7.58 -7.03 7.78
N SER A 124 -7.46 -6.15 8.79
CA SER A 124 -8.07 -4.80 8.77
C SER A 124 -7.57 -3.94 7.60
N HIS A 125 -6.28 -4.07 7.29
CA HIS A 125 -5.63 -3.35 6.22
C HIS A 125 -6.27 -3.60 4.85
N SER A 126 -6.48 -4.87 4.49
CA SER A 126 -7.05 -5.24 3.19
C SER A 126 -8.57 -5.12 3.15
N GLU A 127 -9.28 -5.35 4.26
CA GLU A 127 -10.74 -5.40 4.28
C GLU A 127 -11.42 -4.07 4.63
N VAL A 128 -10.74 -3.19 5.36
CA VAL A 128 -11.33 -1.96 5.90
C VAL A 128 -10.56 -0.75 5.40
N GLU A 129 -9.26 -0.67 5.68
CA GLU A 129 -8.49 0.56 5.51
C GLU A 129 -8.32 0.94 4.02
N ILE A 130 -7.88 0.01 3.16
CA ILE A 130 -7.73 0.29 1.72
C ILE A 130 -9.08 0.68 1.07
N PRO A 131 -10.19 -0.07 1.28
CA PRO A 131 -11.51 0.33 0.79
C PRO A 131 -11.93 1.73 1.24
N GLU A 132 -11.80 2.05 2.52
CA GLU A 132 -12.17 3.36 3.09
C GLU A 132 -11.34 4.50 2.49
N LEU A 133 -10.04 4.31 2.31
CA LEU A 133 -9.18 5.30 1.65
C LEU A 133 -9.59 5.50 0.19
N LEU A 134 -9.93 4.43 -0.53
CA LEU A 134 -10.41 4.56 -1.91
C LEU A 134 -11.76 5.28 -1.98
N ASP A 135 -12.65 5.07 -1.02
CA ASP A 135 -13.91 5.82 -0.93
C ASP A 135 -13.67 7.32 -0.72
N GLN A 136 -12.66 7.69 0.06
CA GLN A 136 -12.25 9.09 0.25
C GLN A 136 -11.59 9.71 -0.98
N LEU A 137 -10.87 8.92 -1.78
CA LEU A 137 -10.15 9.37 -2.98
C LEU A 137 -11.07 9.51 -4.22
N ARG A 138 -12.10 8.68 -4.35
CA ARG A 138 -13.06 8.75 -5.47
C ARG A 138 -13.64 10.15 -5.74
N PRO A 139 -14.16 10.89 -4.73
CA PRO A 139 -14.68 12.24 -4.98
C PRO A 139 -13.59 13.26 -5.35
N GLN A 140 -12.33 13.02 -4.99
CA GLN A 140 -11.20 13.90 -5.32
C GLN A 140 -10.76 13.73 -6.79
N TYR A 141 -10.99 12.55 -7.37
CA TYR A 141 -10.59 12.21 -8.74
C TYR A 141 -11.77 11.70 -9.59
N PRO A 142 -12.82 12.52 -9.85
CA PRO A 142 -14.04 12.06 -10.51
C PRO A 142 -13.84 11.59 -11.97
N GLY A 143 -12.73 11.98 -12.60
CA GLY A 143 -12.36 11.53 -13.95
C GLY A 143 -11.60 10.20 -14.00
N VAL A 144 -11.27 9.60 -12.85
CA VAL A 144 -10.44 8.40 -12.75
C VAL A 144 -11.22 7.27 -12.10
N LYS A 145 -11.25 6.10 -12.73
CA LYS A 145 -11.89 4.91 -12.16
C LYS A 145 -10.92 4.21 -11.19
N LEU A 146 -11.20 4.28 -9.89
CA LEU A 146 -10.46 3.56 -8.85
C LEU A 146 -11.13 2.21 -8.52
N ARG A 147 -10.46 1.11 -8.86
CA ARG A 147 -10.91 -0.26 -8.57
C ARG A 147 -9.97 -0.92 -7.57
N TYR A 148 -10.55 -1.61 -6.60
CA TYR A 148 -9.80 -2.48 -5.69
C TYR A 148 -9.96 -3.94 -6.13
N ALA A 149 -8.84 -4.61 -6.41
CA ALA A 149 -8.80 -6.01 -6.83
C ALA A 149 -8.75 -6.95 -5.62
N TRP A 150 -9.85 -6.99 -4.87
CA TRP A 150 -10.01 -7.74 -3.63
C TRP A 150 -11.46 -8.21 -3.46
N PRO A 151 -11.74 -9.40 -2.87
CA PRO A 151 -10.80 -10.41 -2.36
C PRO A 151 -10.12 -11.24 -3.45
N PHE A 152 -9.00 -11.90 -3.11
CA PHE A 152 -8.40 -12.91 -4.01
C PHE A 152 -9.22 -14.20 -4.05
N ASP A 153 -9.17 -14.89 -5.19
CA ASP A 153 -9.61 -16.27 -5.30
C ASP A 153 -8.69 -17.17 -4.47
N LEU A 154 -9.23 -17.78 -3.42
CA LEU A 154 -8.48 -18.64 -2.50
C LEU A 154 -7.95 -19.91 -3.18
N ASN A 155 -8.57 -20.36 -4.28
CA ASN A 155 -8.03 -21.48 -5.06
C ASN A 155 -6.71 -21.11 -5.73
N LEU A 156 -6.57 -19.86 -6.22
CA LEU A 156 -5.32 -19.37 -6.80
C LEU A 156 -4.24 -19.26 -5.72
N VAL A 157 -4.58 -18.68 -4.56
CA VAL A 157 -3.64 -18.57 -3.43
C VAL A 157 -3.16 -19.96 -2.99
N ALA A 158 -4.08 -20.90 -2.76
CA ALA A 158 -3.75 -22.27 -2.38
C ALA A 158 -2.91 -22.98 -3.46
N SER A 159 -3.20 -22.75 -4.74
CA SER A 159 -2.45 -23.33 -5.85
C SER A 159 -1.01 -22.81 -5.93
N THR A 160 -0.78 -21.51 -5.70
CA THR A 160 0.57 -20.94 -5.60
C THR A 160 1.36 -21.57 -4.45
N LEU A 161 0.74 -21.74 -3.28
CA LEU A 161 1.39 -22.39 -2.14
C LEU A 161 1.69 -23.87 -2.42
N ALA A 162 0.76 -24.58 -3.05
CA ALA A 162 0.94 -25.99 -3.42
C ALA A 162 2.09 -26.18 -4.42
N GLU A 163 2.19 -25.32 -5.44
CA GLU A 163 3.32 -25.31 -6.38
C GLU A 163 4.65 -25.10 -5.65
N GLN A 164 4.70 -24.17 -4.70
CA GLN A 164 5.91 -23.94 -3.93
C GLN A 164 6.28 -25.15 -3.06
N VAL A 165 5.33 -25.79 -2.37
CA VAL A 165 5.61 -26.99 -1.56
C VAL A 165 6.17 -28.12 -2.43
N LYS A 166 5.58 -28.35 -3.61
CA LYS A 166 6.02 -29.39 -4.56
C LYS A 166 7.44 -29.19 -5.08
N ARG A 167 7.94 -27.94 -5.17
CA ARG A 167 9.32 -27.66 -5.60
C ARG A 167 10.38 -28.11 -4.59
N PHE A 168 9.99 -28.29 -3.33
CA PHE A 168 10.89 -28.65 -2.23
C PHE A 168 10.54 -30.01 -1.60
N SER A 169 9.61 -30.75 -2.20
CA SER A 169 9.24 -32.12 -1.83
C SER A 169 9.82 -33.09 -2.84
#